data_AF-A0A1I4QLX6-F1
#
_entry.id   AF-A0A1I4QLX6-F1
#
_cell.length_a   1.000
_cell.length_b   1.000
_cell.length_c   1.000
_cell.angle_alpha   90.00
_cell.angle_beta   90.00
_cell.angle_gamma   90.00
#
_symmetry.space_group_name_H-M   'P 1'
#
loop_
_entity.id
_entity.type
_entity.pdbx_description
1 polymer ?
#
loop_
_entity_poly.entity_id
_entity_poly.type
_entity_poly.pdbx_seq_one_letter_code
_entity_poly.pdbx_strand_id
1 'polypeptide(L)'
;MRKLQAGVFWLVMALSCVSINAAAAAPLRITQLQRCGDLLETRQLTFCLQIAGLQQTPLQIQYNGEPLPSDQIRQGDGQLRLQIDAATSKSGPLWIEQRGHASNPVWLSLGSSHVLAADQQAVASNQDGLTTYLDLVSVIIEESHDAPTEARRLAERYDAEVVGAIPPLNLYQLRLPVDNLEQRDAAVLRIGNEVGVDAVVIEESGAEGSVEQEQDAANPPMDPREEWSSNRFLDALNFYQRRLKKPSDHIETHPVRIGVIERDVDFDTPDFADYLGDCRSKASRTCVYGRDAATADGHGTTVTGVLAAGWGNGGSNGFLRGLDEVGPGFDVIVDRGSDAGITANVATSVNLVEDGARVLNWSWGMHRIGARDIHGDPVDSLLRSGIAMSGYEELLEEFFLWLRREHPDVVVVNSAGNGASFSSRDDYRLPSSFITDQLFVVGGHQRSSKDVDLDDPRYATRRQASNSDMRVDITAAACTAGSSPLREQDGPVHCGTSYATPLVAGTIAAMLSINPELQPDQLRMLLRRSAMTIGGESDFEPMEADDLTAPILPSERGNNLQDPDIGHSARLDMYKALELAVESLKHAR
;
A
#
# COMPACT_ATOMS: atom_id res chain seq x y z
N MET A 1 23.86 -74.81 -44.28
CA MET A 1 24.56 -73.53 -44.06
C MET A 1 24.13 -72.55 -45.14
N ARG A 2 23.85 -71.29 -44.76
CA ARG A 2 23.21 -70.18 -45.52
C ARG A 2 21.68 -70.28 -45.63
N LYS A 3 21.00 -69.42 -44.85
CA LYS A 3 19.54 -69.23 -44.83
C LYS A 3 19.14 -68.18 -45.86
N LEU A 4 18.09 -68.49 -46.62
CA LEU A 4 17.26 -67.59 -47.42
C LEU A 4 15.91 -67.38 -46.73
N GLN A 5 15.44 -66.11 -46.80
CA GLN A 5 14.07 -65.63 -47.03
C GLN A 5 12.89 -65.78 -46.02
N ALA A 6 12.05 -64.74 -46.13
CA ALA A 6 10.65 -64.53 -45.72
C ALA A 6 10.42 -64.23 -44.22
N GLY A 7 9.81 -63.12 -43.79
CA GLY A 7 8.88 -62.19 -44.46
C GLY A 7 7.44 -62.50 -44.04
N VAL A 8 6.97 -61.94 -42.92
CA VAL A 8 5.55 -61.85 -42.57
C VAL A 8 5.27 -60.50 -41.92
N PHE A 9 4.39 -59.74 -42.58
CA PHE A 9 3.79 -58.48 -42.16
C PHE A 9 2.90 -58.67 -40.92
N TRP A 10 3.00 -57.77 -39.95
CA TRP A 10 1.91 -57.49 -39.00
C TRP A 10 1.59 -56.00 -39.04
N LEU A 11 0.39 -55.71 -39.51
CA LEU A 11 -0.26 -54.40 -39.53
C LEU A 11 -1.02 -54.26 -38.21
N VAL A 12 -0.62 -53.32 -37.36
CA VAL A 12 -1.45 -52.87 -36.22
C VAL A 12 -1.62 -51.37 -36.33
N MET A 13 -2.88 -50.95 -36.47
CA MET A 13 -3.34 -49.57 -36.56
C MET A 13 -2.83 -48.73 -35.38
N ALA A 14 -2.08 -47.68 -35.68
CA ALA A 14 -1.88 -46.57 -34.75
C ALA A 14 -3.08 -45.61 -34.90
N LEU A 15 -4.04 -45.69 -33.97
CA LEU A 15 -5.01 -44.60 -33.77
C LEU A 15 -4.23 -43.37 -33.30
N SER A 16 -4.05 -42.42 -34.21
CA SER A 16 -3.52 -41.10 -33.90
C SER A 16 -4.64 -40.30 -33.22
N CYS A 17 -4.72 -40.36 -31.90
CA CYS A 17 -5.42 -39.33 -31.13
C CYS A 17 -4.61 -38.04 -31.33
N VAL A 18 -5.07 -37.18 -32.25
CA VAL A 18 -4.66 -35.79 -32.28
C VAL A 18 -5.24 -35.16 -31.02
N SER A 19 -4.44 -35.14 -29.95
CA SER A 19 -4.68 -34.28 -28.81
C SER A 19 -4.60 -32.85 -29.33
N ILE A 20 -5.75 -32.26 -29.63
CA ILE A 20 -5.86 -30.82 -29.76
C ILE A 20 -5.59 -30.30 -28.36
N ASN A 21 -4.33 -29.94 -28.09
CA ASN A 21 -4.00 -29.07 -26.97
C ASN A 21 -4.67 -27.73 -27.29
N ALA A 22 -5.95 -27.61 -26.92
CA ALA A 22 -6.56 -26.33 -26.70
C ALA A 22 -5.82 -25.75 -25.49
N ALA A 23 -4.75 -25.00 -25.74
CA ALA A 23 -4.17 -24.13 -24.74
C ALA A 23 -5.35 -23.27 -24.24
N ALA A 24 -5.69 -23.41 -22.96
CA ALA A 24 -6.70 -22.56 -22.35
C ALA A 24 -6.29 -21.10 -22.65
N ALA A 25 -7.22 -20.31 -23.18
CA ALA A 25 -6.95 -18.91 -23.44
C ALA A 25 -6.55 -18.26 -22.11
N ALA A 26 -5.43 -17.53 -22.09
CA ALA A 26 -5.00 -16.82 -20.89
C ALA A 26 -6.14 -15.91 -20.39
N PRO A 27 -6.34 -15.81 -19.06
CA PRO A 27 -7.39 -14.97 -18.50
C PRO A 27 -7.18 -13.51 -18.90
N LEU A 28 -8.30 -12.79 -19.07
CA LEU A 28 -8.28 -11.36 -19.39
C LEU A 28 -7.87 -10.59 -18.13
N ARG A 29 -6.66 -10.02 -18.08
CA ARG A 29 -6.15 -9.32 -16.89
C ARG A 29 -5.48 -8.01 -17.26
N ILE A 30 -5.80 -6.93 -16.55
CA ILE A 30 -5.08 -5.66 -16.65
C ILE A 30 -3.87 -5.78 -15.74
N THR A 31 -2.70 -5.98 -16.33
CA THR A 31 -1.43 -6.18 -15.61
C THR A 31 -0.65 -4.89 -15.44
N GLN A 32 -0.90 -3.88 -16.29
CA GLN A 32 -0.34 -2.53 -16.14
C GLN A 32 -1.38 -1.47 -16.48
N LEU A 33 -1.32 -0.36 -15.75
CA LEU A 33 -2.05 0.87 -16.00
C LEU A 33 -1.14 2.04 -15.60
N GLN A 34 -0.91 2.97 -16.53
CA GLN A 34 -0.12 4.18 -16.26
C GLN A 34 -0.58 5.35 -17.14
N ARG A 35 -0.38 6.60 -16.68
CA ARG A 35 -0.39 7.75 -17.58
C ARG A 35 0.77 7.61 -18.57
N CYS A 36 0.55 7.99 -19.82
CA CYS A 36 1.57 7.98 -20.86
C CYS A 36 1.39 9.17 -21.80
N GLY A 37 2.36 9.41 -22.68
CA GLY A 37 2.41 10.64 -23.47
C GLY A 37 2.88 11.82 -22.61
N ASP A 38 2.26 12.99 -22.79
CA ASP A 38 2.54 14.15 -21.96
C ASP A 38 1.89 13.97 -20.57
N LEU A 39 2.73 13.88 -19.53
CA LEU A 39 2.30 13.78 -18.14
C LEU A 39 1.86 15.13 -17.55
N LEU A 40 2.27 16.24 -18.16
CA LEU A 40 1.92 17.59 -17.74
C LEU A 40 0.57 18.04 -18.34
N GLU A 41 0.05 17.32 -19.34
CA GLU A 41 -1.30 17.52 -19.87
C GLU A 41 -2.34 17.14 -18.81
N THR A 42 -3.21 18.10 -18.48
CA THR A 42 -4.21 18.00 -17.40
C THR A 42 -5.64 17.90 -17.89
N ARG A 43 -5.89 18.13 -19.19
CA ARG A 43 -7.24 18.10 -19.77
C ARG A 43 -7.48 16.83 -20.57
N GLN A 44 -6.62 16.54 -21.54
CA GLN A 44 -6.75 15.36 -22.41
C GLN A 44 -5.78 14.27 -21.98
N LEU A 45 -6.17 13.55 -20.94
CA LEU A 45 -5.32 12.54 -20.31
C LEU A 45 -5.22 11.31 -21.21
N THR A 46 -4.01 10.78 -21.30
CA THR A 46 -3.73 9.53 -21.99
C THR A 46 -3.28 8.45 -21.02
N PHE A 47 -3.92 7.29 -21.06
CA PHE A 47 -3.52 6.12 -20.28
C PHE A 47 -3.08 4.98 -21.18
N CYS A 48 -2.05 4.26 -20.76
CA CYS A 48 -1.54 3.06 -21.42
C CYS A 48 -1.77 1.86 -20.51
N LEU A 49 -2.41 0.83 -21.05
CA LEU A 49 -2.71 -0.42 -20.35
C LEU A 49 -2.04 -1.58 -21.06
N GLN A 50 -1.47 -2.49 -20.27
CA GLN A 50 -1.05 -3.82 -20.73
C GLN A 50 -2.07 -4.85 -20.26
N ILE A 51 -2.51 -5.70 -21.18
CA ILE A 51 -3.59 -6.67 -20.90
C ILE A 51 -3.14 -8.08 -21.29
N ALA A 52 -3.10 -8.98 -20.32
CA ALA A 52 -2.94 -10.40 -20.55
C ALA A 52 -4.26 -11.01 -21.09
N GLY A 53 -4.15 -12.01 -21.96
CA GLY A 53 -5.31 -12.69 -22.54
C GLY A 53 -6.10 -11.89 -23.58
N LEU A 54 -5.65 -10.70 -23.96
CA LEU A 54 -6.33 -9.84 -24.94
C LEU A 54 -6.38 -10.50 -26.33
N GLN A 55 -7.58 -10.60 -26.91
CA GLN A 55 -7.80 -11.17 -28.24
C GLN A 55 -8.14 -10.08 -29.26
N GLN A 56 -8.04 -10.37 -30.56
CA GLN A 56 -8.38 -9.44 -31.65
C GLN A 56 -9.89 -9.26 -31.89
N THR A 57 -10.75 -9.67 -30.94
CA THR A 57 -12.20 -9.41 -31.04
C THR A 57 -12.61 -8.11 -30.39
N PRO A 58 -13.81 -7.58 -30.71
CA PRO A 58 -14.36 -6.41 -30.02
C PRO A 58 -14.29 -6.59 -28.51
N LEU A 59 -13.77 -5.56 -27.85
CA LEU A 59 -13.72 -5.43 -26.40
C LEU A 59 -14.61 -4.26 -26.00
N GLN A 60 -15.13 -4.30 -24.78
CA GLN A 60 -15.87 -3.21 -24.18
C GLN A 60 -15.11 -2.76 -22.93
N ILE A 61 -14.79 -1.48 -22.84
CA ILE A 61 -14.20 -0.89 -21.63
C ILE A 61 -15.31 -0.20 -20.89
N GLN A 62 -15.48 -0.55 -19.62
CA GLN A 62 -16.41 0.11 -18.72
C GLN A 62 -15.61 1.06 -17.85
N TYR A 63 -16.07 2.31 -17.76
CA TYR A 63 -15.46 3.36 -16.96
C TYR A 63 -16.56 4.10 -16.20
N ASN A 64 -16.49 4.11 -14.86
CA ASN A 64 -17.54 4.64 -14.00
C ASN A 64 -18.94 4.03 -14.26
N GLY A 65 -18.98 2.77 -14.69
CA GLY A 65 -20.23 2.05 -15.00
C GLY A 65 -20.81 2.33 -16.40
N GLU A 66 -20.15 3.18 -17.19
CA GLU A 66 -20.56 3.50 -18.57
C GLU A 66 -19.53 2.99 -19.58
N PRO A 67 -19.96 2.57 -20.78
CA PRO A 67 -19.04 2.12 -21.82
C PRO A 67 -18.23 3.29 -22.38
N LEU A 68 -16.91 3.13 -22.41
CA LEU A 68 -16.02 4.12 -23.01
C LEU A 68 -16.19 4.15 -24.54
N PRO A 69 -16.36 5.32 -25.17
CA PRO A 69 -16.51 5.45 -26.61
C PRO A 69 -15.34 4.87 -27.41
N SER A 70 -15.62 4.21 -28.53
CA SER A 70 -14.59 3.53 -29.34
C SER A 70 -13.54 4.45 -29.93
N ASP A 71 -13.86 5.72 -30.16
CA ASP A 71 -12.94 6.76 -30.65
C ASP A 71 -11.91 7.19 -29.58
N GLN A 72 -12.18 6.90 -28.31
CA GLN A 72 -11.26 7.13 -27.18
C GLN A 72 -10.33 5.95 -26.93
N ILE A 73 -10.48 4.85 -27.67
CA ILE A 73 -9.75 3.60 -27.47
C ILE A 73 -8.87 3.34 -28.69
N ARG A 74 -7.57 3.14 -28.47
CA ARG A 74 -6.64 2.66 -29.50
C ARG A 74 -6.04 1.34 -29.05
N GLN A 75 -6.19 0.31 -29.88
CA GLN A 75 -5.65 -1.02 -29.62
C GLN A 75 -4.40 -1.27 -30.45
N GLY A 76 -3.35 -1.79 -29.79
CA GLY A 76 -2.14 -2.34 -30.39
C GLY A 76 -1.90 -3.78 -29.91
N ASP A 77 -0.71 -4.32 -30.19
CA ASP A 77 -0.33 -5.69 -29.81
C ASP A 77 -0.29 -5.88 -28.27
N GLY A 78 -1.42 -6.31 -27.69
CA GLY A 78 -1.57 -6.53 -26.24
C GLY A 78 -1.67 -5.26 -25.39
N GLN A 79 -1.70 -4.09 -26.03
CA GLN A 79 -1.74 -2.78 -25.38
C GLN A 79 -3.00 -2.00 -25.76
N LEU A 80 -3.55 -1.27 -24.80
CA LEU A 80 -4.59 -0.28 -25.04
C LEU A 80 -4.08 1.11 -24.66
N ARG A 81 -4.42 2.09 -25.48
CA ARG A 81 -4.23 3.50 -25.18
C ARG A 81 -5.60 4.18 -25.11
N LEU A 82 -5.90 4.79 -23.98
CA LEU A 82 -7.16 5.47 -23.70
C LEU A 82 -6.95 6.98 -23.71
N GLN A 83 -7.93 7.73 -24.21
CA GLN A 83 -7.97 9.19 -24.11
C GLN A 83 -9.19 9.61 -23.29
N ILE A 84 -8.96 10.31 -22.18
CA ILE A 84 -9.99 10.72 -21.23
C ILE A 84 -9.98 12.24 -21.10
N ASP A 85 -11.14 12.86 -21.29
CA ASP A 85 -11.31 14.29 -21.01
C ASP A 85 -11.59 14.49 -19.52
N ALA A 86 -10.60 15.01 -18.79
CA ALA A 86 -10.71 15.27 -17.35
C ALA A 86 -11.68 16.40 -17.03
N ALA A 87 -12.03 17.28 -17.99
CA ALA A 87 -13.00 18.35 -17.76
C ALA A 87 -14.45 17.85 -17.65
N THR A 88 -14.74 16.66 -18.18
CA THR A 88 -16.08 16.06 -18.20
C THR A 88 -16.16 14.72 -17.49
N SER A 89 -15.05 14.24 -16.96
CA SER A 89 -14.93 12.91 -16.32
C SER A 89 -14.51 13.05 -14.85
N LYS A 90 -14.60 11.97 -14.09
CA LYS A 90 -14.14 11.90 -12.70
C LYS A 90 -13.35 10.62 -12.49
N SER A 91 -12.36 10.66 -11.60
CA SER A 91 -11.63 9.44 -11.21
C SER A 91 -12.59 8.34 -10.78
N GLY A 92 -12.26 7.09 -11.11
CA GLY A 92 -13.14 5.97 -10.78
C GLY A 92 -12.78 4.65 -11.45
N PRO A 93 -13.61 3.61 -11.24
CA PRO A 93 -13.29 2.27 -11.66
C PRO A 93 -13.30 2.10 -13.18
N LEU A 94 -12.36 1.31 -13.66
CA LEU A 94 -12.25 0.86 -15.04
C LEU A 94 -12.08 -0.65 -15.08
N TRP A 95 -12.79 -1.33 -15.97
CA TRP A 95 -12.61 -2.75 -16.24
C TRP A 95 -12.96 -3.07 -17.69
N ILE A 96 -12.56 -4.25 -18.15
CA ILE A 96 -12.69 -4.65 -19.55
C ILE A 96 -13.52 -5.92 -19.65
N GLU A 97 -14.45 -5.93 -20.59
CA GLU A 97 -15.21 -7.11 -20.98
C GLU A 97 -14.81 -7.57 -22.39
N GLN A 98 -14.52 -8.86 -22.56
CA GLN A 98 -14.32 -9.47 -23.87
C GLN A 98 -14.94 -10.86 -23.88
N ARG A 99 -15.91 -11.08 -24.80
CA ARG A 99 -16.61 -12.37 -24.98
C ARG A 99 -17.24 -12.92 -23.69
N GLY A 100 -17.80 -12.05 -22.84
CA GLY A 100 -18.42 -12.44 -21.57
C GLY A 100 -17.42 -12.76 -20.45
N HIS A 101 -16.12 -12.53 -20.67
CA HIS A 101 -15.10 -12.57 -19.62
C HIS A 101 -14.76 -11.14 -19.20
N ALA A 102 -14.72 -10.89 -17.89
CA ALA A 102 -14.32 -9.62 -17.32
C ALA A 102 -12.88 -9.67 -16.80
N SER A 103 -12.18 -8.54 -16.91
CA SER A 103 -10.90 -8.32 -16.25
C SER A 103 -11.06 -8.02 -14.76
N ASN A 104 -9.94 -8.01 -14.04
CA ASN A 104 -9.85 -7.29 -12.78
C ASN A 104 -10.19 -5.80 -13.01
N PRO A 105 -10.87 -5.15 -12.04
CA PRO A 105 -11.09 -3.72 -12.10
C PRO A 105 -9.87 -2.96 -11.55
N VAL A 106 -9.58 -1.81 -12.14
CA VAL A 106 -8.52 -0.87 -11.73
C VAL A 106 -9.15 0.48 -11.40
N TRP A 107 -8.48 1.30 -10.60
CA TRP A 107 -8.90 2.68 -10.36
C TRP A 107 -8.15 3.62 -11.31
N LEU A 108 -8.89 4.42 -12.07
CA LEU A 108 -8.32 5.39 -12.98
C LEU A 108 -8.34 6.77 -12.32
N SER A 109 -7.21 7.21 -11.76
CA SER A 109 -7.09 8.56 -11.23
C SER A 109 -6.88 9.58 -12.35
N LEU A 110 -7.63 10.68 -12.30
CA LEU A 110 -7.48 11.84 -13.19
C LEU A 110 -6.66 12.97 -12.55
N GLY A 111 -6.09 12.73 -11.36
CA GLY A 111 -5.22 13.70 -10.68
C GLY A 111 -4.01 14.09 -11.54
N SER A 112 -3.37 15.21 -11.21
CA SER A 112 -2.25 15.76 -11.99
C SER A 112 -0.87 15.29 -11.51
N SER A 113 -0.80 14.47 -10.45
CA SER A 113 0.46 14.08 -9.83
C SER A 113 1.02 12.83 -10.48
N HIS A 114 1.94 12.99 -11.44
CA HIS A 114 2.55 11.89 -12.19
C HIS A 114 4.04 12.14 -12.41
N VAL A 115 4.85 11.11 -12.14
CA VAL A 115 6.30 11.12 -12.38
C VAL A 115 6.70 9.90 -13.21
N LEU A 116 7.78 10.03 -13.97
CA LEU A 116 8.34 8.97 -14.80
C LEU A 116 9.32 8.11 -14.00
N ALA A 117 9.25 6.81 -14.27
CA ALA A 117 10.32 5.88 -13.94
C ALA A 117 11.40 5.94 -15.02
N ALA A 118 12.66 5.73 -14.63
CA ALA A 118 13.75 5.65 -15.59
C ALA A 118 13.68 4.33 -16.39
N ASP A 119 14.07 4.40 -17.66
CA ASP A 119 14.27 3.20 -18.47
C ASP A 119 15.46 2.39 -17.96
N GLN A 120 15.51 1.08 -18.24
CA GLN A 120 16.61 0.21 -17.79
C GLN A 120 18.01 0.69 -18.22
N GLN A 121 18.11 1.47 -19.29
CA GLN A 121 19.37 2.03 -19.79
C GLN A 121 19.78 3.33 -19.06
N ALA A 122 18.84 3.99 -18.40
CA ALA A 122 19.01 5.25 -17.67
C ALA A 122 19.10 5.02 -16.14
N VAL A 123 19.54 3.84 -15.75
CA VAL A 123 19.75 3.43 -14.37
C VAL A 123 21.21 3.01 -14.18
N ALA A 124 21.83 3.46 -13.09
CA ALA A 124 23.22 3.18 -12.77
C ALA A 124 23.40 2.76 -11.30
N SER A 125 24.54 2.15 -10.97
CA SER A 125 24.91 1.87 -9.58
C SER A 125 25.85 2.96 -9.05
N ASN A 126 25.53 3.51 -7.88
CA ASN A 126 26.35 4.53 -7.22
C ASN A 126 27.55 3.91 -6.48
N GLN A 127 28.37 4.74 -5.83
CA GLN A 127 29.59 4.26 -5.13
C GLN A 127 29.29 3.34 -3.94
N ASP A 128 28.08 3.42 -3.38
CA ASP A 128 27.61 2.58 -2.28
C ASP A 128 26.93 1.29 -2.78
N GLY A 129 26.91 1.05 -4.10
CA GLY A 129 26.28 -0.12 -4.70
C GLY A 129 24.75 -0.03 -4.81
N LEU A 130 24.16 1.14 -4.53
CA LEU A 130 22.72 1.38 -4.68
C LEU A 130 22.38 1.67 -6.14
N THR A 131 21.18 1.28 -6.57
CA THR A 131 20.64 1.59 -7.89
C THR A 131 20.05 3.00 -7.86
N THR A 132 20.34 3.83 -8.86
CA THR A 132 19.86 5.23 -8.94
C THR A 132 19.52 5.60 -10.37
N TYR A 133 18.64 6.58 -10.54
CA TYR A 133 18.38 7.16 -11.85
C TYR A 133 19.54 8.04 -12.31
N LEU A 134 19.86 7.93 -13.59
CA LEU A 134 20.93 8.67 -14.23
C LEU A 134 20.49 10.07 -14.65
N ASP A 135 19.34 10.17 -15.31
CA ASP A 135 18.91 11.39 -15.99
C ASP A 135 17.63 12.00 -15.40
N LEU A 136 16.97 11.34 -14.44
CA LEU A 136 15.77 11.86 -13.79
C LEU A 136 16.07 12.33 -12.37
N VAL A 137 15.72 13.59 -12.09
CA VAL A 137 15.73 14.19 -10.75
C VAL A 137 14.44 14.97 -10.55
N SER A 138 13.98 15.14 -9.31
CA SER A 138 12.87 16.04 -9.01
C SER A 138 13.37 17.25 -8.25
N VAL A 139 12.75 18.40 -8.47
CA VAL A 139 13.02 19.64 -7.74
C VAL A 139 11.76 20.04 -7.00
N ILE A 140 11.90 20.35 -5.71
CA ILE A 140 10.87 20.98 -4.90
C ILE A 140 11.12 22.48 -5.01
N ILE A 141 10.13 23.21 -5.51
CA ILE A 141 10.22 24.65 -5.70
C ILE A 141 9.70 25.35 -4.45
N GLU A 142 10.47 26.33 -3.97
CA GLU A 142 10.11 27.22 -2.86
C GLU A 142 8.71 27.81 -3.02
N GLU A 143 7.89 27.76 -1.95
CA GLU A 143 6.49 28.26 -1.97
C GLU A 143 6.38 29.75 -2.38
N SER A 144 7.47 30.51 -2.22
CA SER A 144 7.53 31.93 -2.60
C SER A 144 7.57 32.17 -4.12
N HIS A 145 7.73 31.13 -4.94
CA HIS A 145 7.82 31.19 -6.39
C HIS A 145 6.60 30.53 -7.07
N ASP A 146 6.30 30.94 -8.30
CA ASP A 146 5.37 30.20 -9.17
C ASP A 146 6.06 28.92 -9.66
N ALA A 147 5.74 27.79 -9.03
CA ALA A 147 6.44 26.53 -9.25
C ALA A 147 6.47 26.06 -10.72
N PRO A 148 5.37 26.12 -11.51
CA PRO A 148 5.43 25.75 -12.94
C PRO A 148 6.32 26.67 -13.78
N THR A 149 6.39 27.96 -13.46
CA THR A 149 7.26 28.91 -14.19
C THR A 149 8.72 28.70 -13.80
N GLU A 150 9.00 28.50 -12.52
CA GLU A 150 10.35 28.31 -12.02
C GLU A 150 10.93 26.97 -12.50
N ALA A 151 10.16 25.88 -12.49
CA ALA A 151 10.59 24.60 -13.04
C ALA A 151 10.98 24.71 -14.53
N ARG A 152 10.22 25.48 -15.32
CA ARG A 152 10.56 25.75 -16.73
C ARG A 152 11.82 26.60 -16.88
N ARG A 153 11.99 27.62 -16.03
CA ARG A 153 13.22 28.44 -16.00
C ARG A 153 14.45 27.58 -15.68
N LEU A 154 14.34 26.66 -14.71
CA LEU A 154 15.39 25.71 -14.36
C LEU A 154 15.68 24.75 -15.51
N ALA A 155 14.65 24.19 -16.13
CA ALA A 155 14.79 23.32 -17.30
C ALA A 155 15.56 24.01 -18.44
N GLU A 156 15.18 25.25 -18.80
CA GLU A 156 15.89 26.05 -19.82
C GLU A 156 17.34 26.35 -19.43
N ARG A 157 17.60 26.70 -18.16
CA ARG A 157 18.94 27.05 -17.67
C ARG A 157 19.90 25.86 -17.67
N TYR A 158 19.39 24.67 -17.40
CA TYR A 158 20.17 23.43 -17.28
C TYR A 158 20.08 22.52 -18.51
N ASP A 159 19.46 23.00 -19.60
CA ASP A 159 19.21 22.24 -20.84
C ASP A 159 18.47 20.91 -20.58
N ALA A 160 17.57 20.95 -19.59
CA ALA A 160 16.75 19.83 -19.15
C ALA A 160 15.32 19.96 -19.65
N GLU A 161 14.53 18.89 -19.49
CA GLU A 161 13.10 18.86 -19.84
C GLU A 161 12.25 18.61 -18.59
N VAL A 162 11.13 19.33 -18.43
CA VAL A 162 10.15 19.00 -17.39
C VAL A 162 9.29 17.85 -17.89
N VAL A 163 9.32 16.70 -17.20
CA VAL A 163 8.71 15.44 -17.68
C VAL A 163 7.66 14.86 -16.76
N GLY A 164 7.51 15.41 -15.56
CA GLY A 164 6.53 14.98 -14.56
C GLY A 164 6.37 16.04 -13.47
N ALA A 165 5.37 15.89 -12.62
CA ALA A 165 5.10 16.81 -11.52
C ALA A 165 4.26 16.15 -10.42
N ILE A 166 4.35 16.70 -9.22
CA ILE A 166 3.36 16.56 -8.15
C ILE A 166 2.98 17.99 -7.76
N PRO A 167 2.08 18.65 -8.53
CA PRO A 167 1.82 20.07 -8.36
C PRO A 167 1.38 20.49 -6.95
N PRO A 168 0.57 19.69 -6.21
CA PRO A 168 0.19 20.04 -4.83
C PRO A 168 1.37 20.17 -3.86
N LEU A 169 2.52 19.58 -4.19
CA LEU A 169 3.76 19.59 -3.40
C LEU A 169 4.86 20.45 -4.02
N ASN A 170 4.52 21.33 -4.99
CA ASN A 170 5.47 22.15 -5.75
C ASN A 170 6.64 21.36 -6.39
N LEU A 171 6.47 20.05 -6.60
CA LEU A 171 7.52 19.18 -7.13
C LEU A 171 7.40 19.04 -8.64
N TYR A 172 8.53 19.20 -9.34
CA TYR A 172 8.64 19.02 -10.78
C TYR A 172 9.81 18.09 -11.10
N GLN A 173 9.57 17.10 -11.96
CA GLN A 173 10.59 16.16 -12.39
C GLN A 173 11.30 16.67 -13.65
N LEU A 174 12.61 16.74 -13.60
CA LEU A 174 13.49 17.16 -14.69
C LEU A 174 14.23 15.95 -15.27
N ARG A 175 14.26 15.88 -16.61
CA ARG A 175 15.18 15.01 -17.36
C ARG A 175 16.42 15.80 -17.74
N LEU A 176 17.57 15.41 -17.19
CA LEU A 176 18.86 16.05 -17.34
C LEU A 176 19.61 15.52 -18.57
N PRO A 177 20.36 16.37 -19.30
CA PRO A 177 21.19 15.95 -20.43
C PRO A 177 22.55 15.43 -19.94
N VAL A 178 22.57 14.28 -19.25
CA VAL A 178 23.78 13.73 -18.62
C VAL A 178 24.05 12.29 -19.06
N ASP A 179 25.34 11.94 -19.17
CA ASP A 179 25.80 10.62 -19.64
C ASP A 179 26.26 9.70 -18.50
N ASN A 180 26.55 10.25 -17.31
CA ASN A 180 27.06 9.50 -16.16
C ASN A 180 26.72 10.17 -14.82
N LEU A 181 26.92 9.43 -13.71
CA LEU A 181 26.60 9.89 -12.37
C LEU A 181 27.43 11.10 -11.92
N GLU A 182 28.68 11.25 -12.37
CA GLU A 182 29.49 12.43 -12.03
C GLU A 182 28.85 13.72 -12.58
N GLN A 183 28.37 13.67 -13.82
CA GLN A 183 27.64 14.78 -14.43
C GLN A 183 26.29 15.02 -13.76
N ARG A 184 25.54 13.96 -13.43
CA ARG A 184 24.27 14.02 -12.69
C ARG A 184 24.45 14.68 -11.34
N ASP A 185 25.41 14.22 -10.54
CA ASP A 185 25.69 14.74 -9.20
C ASP A 185 26.12 16.22 -9.25
N ALA A 186 26.94 16.59 -10.24
CA ALA A 186 27.31 17.98 -10.48
C ALA A 186 26.12 18.86 -10.91
N ALA A 187 25.12 18.31 -11.61
CA ALA A 187 23.88 19.01 -11.93
C ALA A 187 23.00 19.18 -10.69
N VAL A 188 22.79 18.12 -9.91
CA VAL A 188 22.05 18.13 -8.63
C VAL A 188 22.60 19.20 -7.69
N LEU A 189 23.92 19.25 -7.49
CA LEU A 189 24.55 20.27 -6.65
C LEU A 189 24.32 21.70 -7.15
N ARG A 190 24.35 21.93 -8.47
CA ARG A 190 24.13 23.27 -9.02
C ARG A 190 22.66 23.69 -8.90
N ILE A 191 21.74 22.79 -9.21
CA ILE A 191 20.30 23.02 -9.13
C ILE A 191 19.87 23.27 -7.69
N GLY A 192 20.36 22.46 -6.74
CA GLY A 192 20.06 22.65 -5.31
C GLY A 192 20.66 23.92 -4.69
N ASN A 193 21.48 24.68 -5.42
CA ASN A 193 21.96 26.02 -4.99
C ASN A 193 21.19 27.17 -5.68
N GLU A 194 20.14 26.87 -6.44
CA GLU A 194 19.25 27.88 -7.00
C GLU A 194 18.34 28.46 -5.90
N VAL A 195 18.18 29.78 -5.88
CA VAL A 195 17.40 30.47 -4.84
C VAL A 195 15.92 30.05 -4.81
N GLY A 196 15.38 29.55 -5.92
CA GLY A 196 13.99 29.07 -6.00
C GLY A 196 13.83 27.58 -5.74
N VAL A 197 14.89 26.85 -5.42
CA VAL A 197 14.85 25.41 -5.17
C VAL A 197 15.04 25.18 -3.67
N ASP A 198 14.06 24.51 -3.08
CA ASP A 198 14.10 24.11 -1.68
C ASP A 198 14.93 22.82 -1.53
N ALA A 199 14.56 21.79 -2.30
CA ALA A 199 15.28 20.52 -2.33
C ALA A 199 15.35 19.89 -3.72
N VAL A 200 16.31 18.98 -3.89
CA VAL A 200 16.41 18.10 -5.06
C VAL A 200 16.24 16.65 -4.59
N VAL A 201 15.26 15.96 -5.14
CA VAL A 201 14.98 14.55 -4.85
C VAL A 201 15.59 13.69 -5.95
N ILE A 202 16.41 12.72 -5.55
CA ILE A 202 16.94 11.70 -6.45
C ILE A 202 16.33 10.35 -6.07
N GLU A 203 15.92 9.60 -7.09
CA GLU A 203 15.44 8.25 -6.86
C GLU A 203 16.61 7.29 -6.72
N GLU A 204 16.67 6.66 -5.56
CA GLU A 204 17.55 5.54 -5.30
C GLU A 204 16.71 4.34 -4.86
N SER A 205 17.15 3.16 -5.24
CA SER A 205 16.65 1.90 -4.75
C SER A 205 17.83 0.99 -4.40
N GLY A 206 17.85 0.52 -3.16
CA GLY A 206 18.55 -0.73 -2.86
C GLY A 206 17.84 -1.90 -3.54
N ALA A 207 18.46 -3.08 -3.56
CA ALA A 207 17.74 -4.29 -3.96
C ALA A 207 16.47 -4.44 -3.10
N GLU A 208 15.29 -4.18 -3.67
CA GLU A 208 13.98 -4.61 -3.14
C GLU A 208 13.85 -6.13 -3.31
N GLY A 209 14.87 -6.89 -2.89
CA GLY A 209 14.74 -8.33 -2.71
C GLY A 209 13.58 -8.59 -1.75
N SER A 210 13.13 -9.84 -1.68
CA SER A 210 12.08 -10.37 -0.80
C SER A 210 12.35 -10.20 0.72
N VAL A 211 12.71 -8.99 1.16
CA VAL A 211 13.27 -8.62 2.47
C VAL A 211 12.26 -7.78 3.28
N GLU A 212 11.16 -7.33 2.67
CA GLU A 212 9.97 -6.89 3.43
C GLU A 212 9.33 -8.05 4.22
N GLN A 213 9.67 -9.29 3.87
CA GLN A 213 9.42 -10.47 4.68
C GLN A 213 10.57 -10.64 5.69
N GLU A 214 10.22 -10.74 6.97
CA GLU A 214 11.18 -11.17 7.97
C GLU A 214 11.76 -12.54 7.56
N GLN A 215 13.08 -12.62 7.32
CA GLN A 215 13.76 -13.89 7.00
C GLN A 215 13.72 -14.90 8.16
N ASP A 216 13.24 -14.48 9.32
CA ASP A 216 13.16 -15.31 10.51
C ASP A 216 11.95 -16.28 10.43
N ALA A 217 12.11 -17.27 9.56
CA ALA A 217 11.34 -18.51 9.49
C ALA A 217 11.57 -19.41 10.72
N ALA A 218 12.31 -18.94 11.74
CA ALA A 218 12.71 -19.75 12.88
C ALA A 218 11.54 -20.18 13.76
N ASN A 219 10.45 -19.40 13.82
CA ASN A 219 9.23 -19.75 14.57
C ASN A 219 7.97 -19.09 13.95
N PRO A 220 7.47 -19.55 12.79
CA PRO A 220 6.17 -19.12 12.30
C PRO A 220 5.08 -19.53 13.30
N PRO A 221 3.98 -18.76 13.41
CA PRO A 221 2.86 -19.14 14.26
C PRO A 221 2.27 -20.49 13.81
N MET A 222 1.77 -21.28 14.77
CA MET A 222 1.15 -22.58 14.48
C MET A 222 -0.11 -22.45 13.61
N ASP A 223 -0.94 -21.43 13.87
CA ASP A 223 -2.01 -21.02 12.98
C ASP A 223 -1.99 -19.48 12.85
N PRO A 224 -1.66 -18.92 11.68
CA PRO A 224 -1.64 -17.47 11.46
C PRO A 224 -3.02 -16.81 11.62
N ARG A 225 -4.13 -17.57 11.64
CA ARG A 225 -5.47 -17.04 11.93
C ARG A 225 -5.71 -16.84 13.41
N GLU A 226 -5.03 -17.60 14.27
CA GLU A 226 -5.09 -17.38 15.72
C GLU A 226 -4.40 -16.08 16.13
N GLU A 227 -3.45 -15.59 15.33
CA GLU A 227 -2.78 -14.30 15.54
C GLU A 227 -3.77 -13.15 15.67
N TRP A 228 -4.86 -13.17 14.90
CA TRP A 228 -5.86 -12.11 14.89
C TRP A 228 -6.73 -12.07 16.15
N SER A 229 -6.75 -13.16 16.94
CA SER A 229 -7.34 -13.13 18.27
C SER A 229 -6.65 -12.11 19.17
N SER A 230 -5.34 -11.89 18.99
CA SER A 230 -4.54 -10.91 19.72
C SER A 230 -5.03 -9.47 19.53
N ASN A 231 -5.81 -9.21 18.47
CA ASN A 231 -6.41 -7.91 18.18
C ASN A 231 -7.93 -7.86 18.38
N ARG A 232 -8.55 -8.94 18.89
CA ARG A 232 -10.02 -9.07 19.01
C ARG A 232 -10.78 -8.90 17.68
N PHE A 233 -10.19 -9.40 16.60
CA PHE A 233 -10.72 -9.29 15.25
C PHE A 233 -12.17 -9.80 15.11
N LEU A 234 -12.46 -11.03 15.58
CA LEU A 234 -13.80 -11.62 15.46
C LEU A 234 -14.81 -10.94 16.39
N ASP A 235 -14.38 -10.42 17.55
CA ASP A 235 -15.24 -9.65 18.44
C ASP A 235 -15.67 -8.34 17.77
N ALA A 236 -14.74 -7.66 17.09
CA ALA A 236 -15.00 -6.43 16.35
C ALA A 236 -16.02 -6.65 15.24
N LEU A 237 -15.84 -7.72 14.45
CA LEU A 237 -16.78 -8.12 13.41
C LEU A 237 -18.18 -8.38 13.98
N ASN A 238 -18.26 -9.21 15.02
CA ASN A 238 -19.52 -9.55 15.68
C ASN A 238 -20.21 -8.31 16.26
N PHE A 239 -19.45 -7.39 16.86
CA PHE A 239 -19.95 -6.14 17.38
C PHE A 239 -20.52 -5.25 16.29
N TYR A 240 -19.76 -5.01 15.22
CA TYR A 240 -20.17 -4.18 14.09
C TYR A 240 -21.49 -4.70 13.49
N GLN A 241 -21.54 -5.99 13.16
CA GLN A 241 -22.73 -6.64 12.60
C GLN A 241 -23.94 -6.55 13.52
N ARG A 242 -23.77 -6.85 14.82
CA ARG A 242 -24.88 -6.80 15.78
C ARG A 242 -25.33 -5.37 16.09
N ARG A 243 -24.41 -4.41 16.17
CA ARG A 243 -24.73 -3.02 16.51
C ARG A 243 -25.49 -2.33 15.39
N LEU A 244 -25.11 -2.58 14.13
CA LEU A 244 -25.78 -1.98 12.97
C LEU A 244 -27.11 -2.65 12.61
N LYS A 245 -27.30 -3.94 12.92
CA LYS A 245 -28.60 -4.63 12.74
C LYS A 245 -29.69 -4.19 13.72
N LYS A 246 -29.38 -3.43 14.78
CA LYS A 246 -30.36 -3.00 15.80
C LYS A 246 -31.32 -1.93 15.24
N PRO A 247 -32.62 -2.23 15.01
CA PRO A 247 -33.54 -1.28 14.36
C PRO A 247 -33.93 -0.09 15.26
N SER A 248 -33.91 -0.28 16.58
CA SER A 248 -34.36 0.70 17.56
C SER A 248 -33.38 1.86 17.79
N ASP A 249 -32.15 1.75 17.29
CA ASP A 249 -31.06 2.70 17.48
C ASP A 249 -30.12 2.62 16.26
N HIS A 250 -30.69 2.92 15.08
CA HIS A 250 -30.01 2.81 13.80
C HIS A 250 -28.82 3.78 13.73
N ILE A 251 -27.67 3.26 13.34
CA ILE A 251 -26.48 4.03 12.99
C ILE A 251 -26.41 4.06 11.47
N GLU A 252 -26.46 5.26 10.90
CA GLU A 252 -26.16 5.47 9.50
C GLU A 252 -24.66 5.27 9.30
N THR A 253 -24.27 4.50 8.28
CA THR A 253 -22.87 4.25 7.96
C THR A 253 -22.50 4.78 6.59
N HIS A 254 -21.24 5.16 6.43
CA HIS A 254 -20.74 5.86 5.25
C HIS A 254 -19.64 5.06 4.54
N PRO A 255 -19.64 4.98 3.21
CA PRO A 255 -18.58 4.30 2.48
C PRO A 255 -17.25 5.04 2.70
N VAL A 256 -16.17 4.28 2.89
CA VAL A 256 -14.82 4.83 3.07
C VAL A 256 -13.92 4.28 1.97
N ARG A 257 -13.14 5.18 1.39
CA ARG A 257 -12.12 4.86 0.39
C ARG A 257 -10.75 4.80 1.07
N ILE A 258 -10.04 3.73 0.77
CA ILE A 258 -8.72 3.41 1.32
C ILE A 258 -7.76 3.26 0.15
N GLY A 259 -6.67 4.03 0.17
CA GLY A 259 -5.56 3.87 -0.75
C GLY A 259 -4.51 2.94 -0.15
N VAL A 260 -4.22 1.82 -0.80
CA VAL A 260 -3.17 0.88 -0.43
C VAL A 260 -2.02 1.07 -1.40
N ILE A 261 -0.90 1.63 -0.91
CA ILE A 261 0.25 1.95 -1.75
C ILE A 261 1.10 0.69 -1.95
N GLU A 262 0.62 -0.17 -2.85
CA GLU A 262 1.17 -1.47 -3.23
C GLU A 262 1.03 -1.66 -4.75
N ARG A 263 1.78 -2.61 -5.33
CA ARG A 263 1.88 -2.73 -6.80
C ARG A 263 0.66 -3.36 -7.46
N ASP A 264 0.22 -4.50 -6.94
CA ASP A 264 -0.71 -5.39 -7.61
C ASP A 264 -1.37 -6.39 -6.64
N VAL A 265 -2.40 -7.08 -7.14
CA VAL A 265 -3.17 -8.12 -6.45
C VAL A 265 -3.42 -9.26 -7.43
N ASP A 266 -3.22 -10.51 -7.02
CA ASP A 266 -3.55 -11.67 -7.85
C ASP A 266 -5.05 -11.95 -7.81
N PHE A 267 -5.76 -11.58 -8.89
CA PHE A 267 -7.20 -11.78 -9.03
C PHE A 267 -7.58 -13.19 -9.50
N ASP A 268 -6.62 -14.06 -9.77
CA ASP A 268 -6.86 -15.48 -10.07
C ASP A 268 -6.94 -16.34 -8.80
N THR A 269 -6.52 -15.80 -7.65
CA THR A 269 -6.69 -16.47 -6.36
C THR A 269 -8.17 -16.55 -5.94
N PRO A 270 -8.59 -17.60 -5.23
CA PRO A 270 -9.91 -17.69 -4.62
C PRO A 270 -10.26 -16.52 -3.69
N ASP A 271 -9.27 -15.84 -3.11
CA ASP A 271 -9.45 -14.67 -2.24
C ASP A 271 -9.98 -13.46 -2.99
N PHE A 272 -9.63 -13.32 -4.28
CA PHE A 272 -9.94 -12.14 -5.08
C PHE A 272 -10.74 -12.39 -6.37
N ALA A 273 -10.92 -13.64 -6.78
CA ALA A 273 -11.59 -13.99 -8.04
C ALA A 273 -13.04 -13.48 -8.15
N ASP A 274 -13.71 -13.20 -7.04
CA ASP A 274 -15.08 -12.68 -7.02
C ASP A 274 -15.18 -11.15 -7.22
N TYR A 275 -14.05 -10.43 -7.31
CA TYR A 275 -13.97 -9.00 -7.60
C TYR A 275 -13.90 -8.67 -9.10
N LEU A 276 -13.75 -9.67 -9.98
CA LEU A 276 -13.66 -9.45 -11.43
C LEU A 276 -14.89 -8.74 -11.99
N GLY A 277 -14.66 -7.79 -12.90
CA GLY A 277 -15.68 -6.99 -13.56
C GLY A 277 -16.28 -5.90 -12.68
N ASP A 278 -17.59 -5.68 -12.82
CA ASP A 278 -18.31 -4.70 -12.01
C ASP A 278 -18.50 -5.21 -10.57
N CYS A 279 -17.59 -4.80 -9.69
CA CYS A 279 -17.67 -5.13 -8.28
C CYS A 279 -18.96 -4.61 -7.59
N ARG A 280 -19.50 -3.47 -8.02
CA ARG A 280 -20.70 -2.86 -7.42
C ARG A 280 -21.99 -3.40 -8.02
N SER A 281 -21.91 -4.37 -8.95
CA SER A 281 -23.07 -5.06 -9.52
C SER A 281 -23.96 -5.74 -8.46
N LYS A 282 -23.39 -6.07 -7.28
CA LYS A 282 -24.08 -6.74 -6.17
C LYS A 282 -23.98 -5.92 -4.88
N ALA A 283 -24.94 -4.99 -4.71
CA ALA A 283 -25.15 -4.22 -3.47
C ALA A 283 -23.91 -3.48 -2.92
N SER A 284 -24.07 -2.85 -1.76
CA SER A 284 -23.01 -2.19 -1.01
C SER A 284 -22.02 -3.21 -0.43
N ARG A 285 -21.07 -3.69 -1.25
CA ARG A 285 -19.96 -4.55 -0.81
C ARG A 285 -18.62 -3.81 -0.85
N THR A 286 -17.62 -4.34 -0.17
CA THR A 286 -16.22 -4.00 -0.37
C THR A 286 -15.81 -4.32 -1.79
N CYS A 287 -15.03 -3.42 -2.39
CA CYS A 287 -14.45 -3.54 -3.72
C CYS A 287 -12.95 -3.36 -3.68
N VAL A 288 -12.25 -4.16 -4.48
CA VAL A 288 -10.80 -4.10 -4.66
C VAL A 288 -10.53 -3.67 -6.09
N TYR A 289 -9.75 -2.61 -6.24
CA TYR A 289 -9.31 -2.08 -7.53
C TYR A 289 -7.79 -2.17 -7.58
N GLY A 290 -7.23 -2.85 -8.57
CA GLY A 290 -5.78 -3.03 -8.62
C GLY A 290 -5.33 -3.71 -9.90
N ARG A 291 -4.06 -3.51 -10.24
CA ARG A 291 -3.39 -4.24 -11.31
C ARG A 291 -3.24 -5.71 -10.91
N ASP A 292 -3.26 -6.59 -11.90
CA ASP A 292 -3.17 -8.03 -11.67
C ASP A 292 -1.72 -8.46 -11.43
N ALA A 293 -1.50 -9.24 -10.37
CA ALA A 293 -0.20 -9.78 -9.99
C ALA A 293 0.03 -11.16 -10.61
N ALA A 294 1.30 -11.49 -10.89
CA ALA A 294 1.67 -12.80 -11.43
C ALA A 294 1.77 -13.91 -10.37
N THR A 295 1.78 -13.55 -9.08
CA THR A 295 2.04 -14.46 -7.95
C THR A 295 0.98 -14.33 -6.86
N ALA A 296 0.40 -15.45 -6.48
CA ALA A 296 -0.66 -15.54 -5.48
C ALA A 296 -0.26 -14.98 -4.10
N ASP A 297 0.98 -15.21 -3.68
CA ASP A 297 1.50 -14.82 -2.37
C ASP A 297 2.40 -13.57 -2.43
N GLY A 298 2.23 -12.76 -3.47
CA GLY A 298 2.91 -11.47 -3.58
C GLY A 298 2.62 -10.54 -2.40
N HIS A 299 3.53 -9.60 -2.13
CA HIS A 299 3.39 -8.65 -1.01
C HIS A 299 2.07 -7.86 -1.08
N GLY A 300 1.77 -7.26 -2.24
CA GLY A 300 0.53 -6.51 -2.47
C GLY A 300 -0.74 -7.35 -2.31
N THR A 301 -0.75 -8.59 -2.84
CA THR A 301 -1.85 -9.55 -2.66
C THR A 301 -2.07 -9.86 -1.18
N THR A 302 -1.00 -10.11 -0.42
CA THR A 302 -1.07 -10.46 1.00
C THR A 302 -1.51 -9.28 1.87
N VAL A 303 -0.95 -8.08 1.65
CA VAL A 303 -1.35 -6.84 2.34
C VAL A 303 -2.84 -6.54 2.08
N THR A 304 -3.26 -6.61 0.82
CA THR A 304 -4.67 -6.41 0.44
C THR A 304 -5.56 -7.50 1.02
N GLY A 305 -5.04 -8.73 1.17
CA GLY A 305 -5.76 -9.87 1.73
C GLY A 305 -6.24 -9.62 3.16
N VAL A 306 -5.41 -8.99 3.98
CA VAL A 306 -5.77 -8.61 5.37
C VAL A 306 -6.99 -7.68 5.40
N LEU A 307 -7.17 -6.82 4.40
CA LEU A 307 -8.32 -5.91 4.29
C LEU A 307 -9.53 -6.58 3.64
N ALA A 308 -9.33 -7.28 2.52
CA ALA A 308 -10.40 -7.53 1.56
C ALA A 308 -10.45 -8.96 0.99
N ALA A 309 -9.62 -9.91 1.43
CA ALA A 309 -9.72 -11.30 0.97
C ALA A 309 -11.11 -11.90 1.26
N GLY A 310 -11.62 -12.68 0.32
CA GLY A 310 -12.83 -13.49 0.49
C GLY A 310 -12.68 -14.51 1.63
N TRP A 311 -13.73 -14.67 2.43
CA TRP A 311 -13.69 -15.58 3.58
C TRP A 311 -13.88 -17.05 3.18
N GLY A 312 -13.16 -17.95 3.87
CA GLY A 312 -13.35 -19.40 3.74
C GLY A 312 -12.80 -19.99 2.43
N ASN A 313 -11.84 -19.30 1.82
CA ASN A 313 -11.25 -19.68 0.53
C ASN A 313 -9.80 -20.20 0.64
N GLY A 314 -9.25 -20.31 1.85
CA GLY A 314 -7.80 -20.44 2.09
C GLY A 314 -7.17 -19.05 2.25
N GLY A 315 -5.92 -18.97 2.71
CA GLY A 315 -5.21 -17.69 2.82
C GLY A 315 -5.74 -16.77 3.93
N SER A 316 -5.93 -15.48 3.62
CA SER A 316 -6.35 -14.46 4.59
C SER A 316 -7.88 -14.30 4.62
N ASN A 317 -8.46 -13.84 5.73
CA ASN A 317 -9.87 -13.41 5.78
C ASN A 317 -9.99 -11.88 5.92
N GLY A 318 -10.30 -11.15 4.84
CA GLY A 318 -10.31 -9.69 4.86
C GLY A 318 -11.24 -9.09 5.91
N PHE A 319 -10.71 -8.19 6.75
CA PHE A 319 -11.50 -7.54 7.80
C PHE A 319 -12.71 -6.79 7.25
N LEU A 320 -12.50 -5.89 6.28
CA LEU A 320 -13.55 -5.07 5.68
C LEU A 320 -14.54 -5.91 4.89
N ARG A 321 -14.05 -6.96 4.24
CA ARG A 321 -14.89 -7.95 3.54
C ARG A 321 -15.87 -8.63 4.50
N GLY A 322 -15.49 -8.88 5.75
CA GLY A 322 -16.39 -9.40 6.78
C GLY A 322 -17.55 -8.45 7.14
N LEU A 323 -17.38 -7.14 6.94
CA LEU A 323 -18.37 -6.12 7.30
C LEU A 323 -19.48 -5.96 6.25
N ASP A 324 -19.33 -6.53 5.06
CA ASP A 324 -20.21 -6.32 3.89
C ASP A 324 -21.69 -6.70 4.13
N GLU A 325 -22.00 -7.57 5.10
CA GLU A 325 -23.39 -7.97 5.36
C GLU A 325 -24.25 -6.79 5.86
N VAL A 326 -23.63 -5.80 6.52
CA VAL A 326 -24.33 -4.67 7.14
C VAL A 326 -23.70 -3.32 6.83
N GLY A 327 -22.48 -3.31 6.33
CA GLY A 327 -21.70 -2.12 6.09
C GLY A 327 -22.11 -1.39 4.82
N PRO A 328 -21.58 -0.17 4.62
CA PRO A 328 -21.83 0.62 3.43
C PRO A 328 -21.00 0.16 2.21
N GLY A 329 -20.13 -0.83 2.40
CA GLY A 329 -19.07 -1.23 1.47
C GLY A 329 -17.90 -0.24 1.47
N PHE A 330 -16.72 -0.74 1.15
CA PHE A 330 -15.47 0.02 1.13
C PHE A 330 -14.84 -0.01 -0.26
N ASP A 331 -14.14 1.05 -0.65
CA ASP A 331 -13.30 1.04 -1.86
C ASP A 331 -11.84 0.87 -1.43
N VAL A 332 -11.26 -0.30 -1.69
CA VAL A 332 -9.84 -0.60 -1.47
C VAL A 332 -9.13 -0.43 -2.82
N ILE A 333 -8.38 0.65 -2.96
CA ILE A 333 -7.66 0.99 -4.19
C ILE A 333 -6.20 0.66 -3.99
N VAL A 334 -5.69 -0.30 -4.74
CA VAL A 334 -4.30 -0.77 -4.72
C VAL A 334 -3.56 -0.16 -5.90
N ASP A 335 -2.70 0.81 -5.61
CA ASP A 335 -1.92 1.50 -6.63
C ASP A 335 -0.60 2.03 -6.05
N ARG A 336 0.47 1.92 -6.85
CA ARG A 336 1.79 2.50 -6.56
C ARG A 336 2.25 3.48 -7.66
N GLY A 337 1.38 3.77 -8.63
CA GLY A 337 1.71 4.63 -9.76
C GLY A 337 2.74 3.99 -10.68
N SER A 338 3.67 4.80 -11.17
CA SER A 338 4.83 4.34 -11.95
C SER A 338 5.86 3.63 -11.06
N ASP A 339 6.79 2.89 -11.66
CA ASP A 339 7.90 2.26 -10.92
C ASP A 339 8.99 3.28 -10.49
N ALA A 340 8.63 4.56 -10.29
CA ALA A 340 9.53 5.66 -9.96
C ALA A 340 9.83 5.79 -8.45
N GLY A 341 9.94 4.65 -7.76
CA GLY A 341 10.36 4.60 -6.36
C GLY A 341 9.45 5.37 -5.41
N ILE A 342 10.05 6.17 -4.52
CA ILE A 342 9.33 6.85 -3.44
C ILE A 342 8.53 8.04 -3.97
N THR A 343 9.06 8.79 -4.94
CA THR A 343 8.32 9.91 -5.54
C THR A 343 7.01 9.43 -6.18
N ALA A 344 7.00 8.25 -6.83
CA ALA A 344 5.75 7.66 -7.34
C ALA A 344 4.76 7.26 -6.24
N ASN A 345 5.25 6.70 -5.12
CA ASN A 345 4.41 6.37 -3.97
C ASN A 345 3.70 7.62 -3.42
N VAL A 346 4.42 8.74 -3.31
CA VAL A 346 3.89 10.03 -2.85
C VAL A 346 2.94 10.62 -3.89
N ALA A 347 3.30 10.63 -5.18
CA ALA A 347 2.41 11.10 -6.26
C ALA A 347 1.07 10.35 -6.28
N THR A 348 1.13 9.02 -6.12
CA THR A 348 -0.07 8.17 -6.04
C THR A 348 -0.88 8.47 -4.79
N SER A 349 -0.23 8.69 -3.66
CA SER A 349 -0.90 9.08 -2.42
C SER A 349 -1.67 10.40 -2.56
N VAL A 350 -1.05 11.41 -3.20
CA VAL A 350 -1.71 12.69 -3.52
C VAL A 350 -2.94 12.46 -4.40
N ASN A 351 -2.79 11.74 -5.51
CA ASN A 351 -3.90 11.44 -6.43
C ASN A 351 -5.04 10.70 -5.72
N LEU A 352 -4.75 9.72 -4.87
CA LEU A 352 -5.78 8.95 -4.15
C LEU A 352 -6.51 9.80 -3.10
N VAL A 353 -5.80 10.73 -2.45
CA VAL A 353 -6.40 11.69 -1.51
C VAL A 353 -7.30 12.69 -2.25
N GLU A 354 -6.86 13.23 -3.39
CA GLU A 354 -7.69 14.08 -4.26
C GLU A 354 -8.91 13.31 -4.81
N ASP A 355 -8.76 12.00 -5.01
CA ASP A 355 -9.85 11.08 -5.37
C ASP A 355 -10.74 10.71 -4.16
N GLY A 356 -10.47 11.23 -2.96
CA GLY A 356 -11.32 11.09 -1.77
C GLY A 356 -10.98 9.91 -0.86
N ALA A 357 -9.77 9.34 -0.95
CA ALA A 357 -9.27 8.42 0.06
C ALA A 357 -9.14 9.13 1.42
N ARG A 358 -9.74 8.54 2.47
CA ARG A 358 -9.65 9.04 3.85
C ARG A 358 -8.55 8.33 4.65
N VAL A 359 -8.14 7.16 4.19
CA VAL A 359 -7.10 6.33 4.81
C VAL A 359 -6.11 5.92 3.73
N LEU A 360 -4.83 6.17 3.98
CA LEU A 360 -3.72 5.63 3.18
C LEU A 360 -3.00 4.55 3.98
N ASN A 361 -2.73 3.40 3.37
CA ASN A 361 -1.92 2.33 3.94
C ASN A 361 -0.55 2.31 3.25
N TRP A 362 0.50 2.65 3.99
CA TRP A 362 1.89 2.65 3.55
C TRP A 362 2.65 1.51 4.20
N SER A 363 2.73 0.36 3.52
CA SER A 363 3.49 -0.81 3.97
C SER A 363 4.95 -0.81 3.48
N TRP A 364 5.54 0.39 3.36
CA TRP A 364 6.91 0.60 2.86
C TRP A 364 7.69 1.53 3.79
N GLY A 365 9.01 1.51 3.64
CA GLY A 365 9.92 2.40 4.35
C GLY A 365 11.34 2.32 3.80
N MET A 366 12.20 3.23 4.24
CA MET A 366 13.63 3.24 3.91
C MET A 366 14.51 3.55 5.11
N HIS A 367 15.78 3.18 4.98
CA HIS A 367 16.85 3.46 5.92
C HIS A 367 17.96 4.26 5.25
N ARG A 368 18.60 5.16 6.00
CA ARG A 368 19.84 5.80 5.53
C ARG A 368 21.03 4.87 5.72
N ILE A 369 22.00 4.88 4.79
CA ILE A 369 23.28 4.20 4.97
C ILE A 369 23.90 4.59 6.32
N GLY A 370 24.35 3.59 7.07
CA GLY A 370 24.90 3.74 8.41
C GLY A 370 23.89 3.53 9.55
N ALA A 371 22.61 3.29 9.22
CA ALA A 371 21.60 2.88 10.20
C ALA A 371 22.05 1.63 10.97
N ARG A 372 21.72 1.60 12.27
CA ARG A 372 22.01 0.49 13.18
C ARG A 372 20.73 0.03 13.86
N ASP A 373 20.63 -1.27 14.08
CA ASP A 373 19.56 -1.89 14.85
C ASP A 373 19.71 -1.62 16.37
N ILE A 374 18.79 -2.13 17.18
CA ILE A 374 18.80 -2.03 18.65
C ILE A 374 19.98 -2.75 19.30
N HIS A 375 20.62 -3.69 18.59
CA HIS A 375 21.81 -4.41 19.05
C HIS A 375 23.12 -3.70 18.65
N GLY A 376 23.03 -2.66 17.81
CA GLY A 376 24.15 -1.90 17.29
C GLY A 376 24.73 -2.45 15.98
N ASP A 377 24.12 -3.49 15.40
CA ASP A 377 24.53 -4.09 14.14
C ASP A 377 24.01 -3.25 12.95
N PRO A 378 24.74 -3.21 11.81
CA PRO A 378 24.31 -2.45 10.64
C PRO A 378 23.03 -3.00 10.02
N VAL A 379 22.09 -2.12 9.69
CA VAL A 379 20.93 -2.46 8.84
C VAL A 379 21.39 -2.50 7.38
N ASP A 380 21.04 -3.55 6.65
CA ASP A 380 21.51 -3.80 5.27
C ASP A 380 20.40 -3.81 4.21
N SER A 381 19.15 -3.52 4.61
CA SER A 381 17.98 -3.52 3.74
C SER A 381 17.38 -2.13 3.55
N LEU A 382 16.74 -1.92 2.40
CA LEU A 382 16.03 -0.68 2.05
C LEU A 382 16.88 0.60 2.23
N LEU A 383 18.19 0.48 2.01
CA LEU A 383 19.16 1.55 2.19
C LEU A 383 19.06 2.65 1.13
N ARG A 384 19.35 3.88 1.54
CA ARG A 384 19.44 5.10 0.71
C ARG A 384 20.68 5.90 1.09
N SER A 385 21.31 6.55 0.11
CA SER A 385 22.39 7.49 0.39
C SER A 385 21.86 8.69 1.19
N GLY A 386 22.77 9.43 1.81
CA GLY A 386 22.39 10.67 2.51
C GLY A 386 21.75 11.71 1.60
N ILE A 387 22.14 11.76 0.32
CA ILE A 387 21.59 12.72 -0.65
C ILE A 387 20.14 12.37 -0.98
N ALA A 388 19.85 11.10 -1.26
CA ALA A 388 18.48 10.66 -1.51
C ALA A 388 17.60 10.82 -0.27
N MET A 389 18.12 10.46 0.91
CA MET A 389 17.39 10.56 2.18
C MET A 389 16.93 12.00 2.46
N SER A 390 17.81 13.01 2.31
CA SER A 390 17.44 14.40 2.52
C SER A 390 16.39 14.90 1.51
N GLY A 391 16.46 14.47 0.25
CA GLY A 391 15.41 14.80 -0.72
C GLY A 391 14.05 14.17 -0.37
N TYR A 392 14.05 12.94 0.14
CA TYR A 392 12.82 12.27 0.58
C TYR A 392 12.23 12.84 1.86
N GLU A 393 13.08 13.31 2.78
CA GLU A 393 12.65 14.03 3.98
C GLU A 393 11.82 15.25 3.58
N GLU A 394 12.35 16.12 2.73
CA GLU A 394 11.65 17.33 2.30
C GLU A 394 10.39 17.03 1.49
N LEU A 395 10.43 16.00 0.63
CA LEU A 395 9.23 15.55 -0.08
C LEU A 395 8.11 15.10 0.88
N LEU A 396 8.47 14.39 1.95
CA LEU A 396 7.50 13.92 2.94
C LEU A 396 7.02 15.05 3.84
N GLU A 397 7.88 16.01 4.18
CA GLU A 397 7.47 17.22 4.89
C GLU A 397 6.43 17.99 4.07
N GLU A 398 6.72 18.28 2.80
CA GLU A 398 5.77 18.92 1.88
C GLU A 398 4.45 18.14 1.78
N PHE A 399 4.52 16.81 1.69
CA PHE A 399 3.33 15.96 1.67
C PHE A 399 2.47 16.11 2.93
N PHE A 400 3.06 16.07 4.12
CA PHE A 400 2.30 16.21 5.37
C PHE A 400 1.85 17.65 5.64
N LEU A 401 2.59 18.66 5.17
CA LEU A 401 2.15 20.06 5.20
C LEU A 401 0.93 20.26 4.29
N TRP A 402 0.97 19.73 3.07
CA TRP A 402 -0.17 19.73 2.15
C TRP A 402 -1.38 19.02 2.74
N LEU A 403 -1.21 17.81 3.30
CA LEU A 403 -2.30 17.10 3.97
C LEU A 403 -2.90 17.94 5.10
N ARG A 404 -2.09 18.57 5.95
CA ARG A 404 -2.59 19.38 7.06
C ARG A 404 -3.38 20.60 6.58
N ARG A 405 -2.95 21.20 5.47
CA ARG A 405 -3.55 22.42 4.90
C ARG A 405 -4.83 22.14 4.14
N GLU A 406 -4.82 21.13 3.26
CA GLU A 406 -5.87 20.89 2.27
C GLU A 406 -6.77 19.68 2.62
N HIS A 407 -6.24 18.71 3.38
CA HIS A 407 -6.90 17.43 3.68
C HIS A 407 -6.74 17.01 5.16
N PRO A 408 -7.12 17.87 6.13
CA PRO A 408 -6.86 17.64 7.56
C PRO A 408 -7.59 16.40 8.12
N ASP A 409 -8.54 15.85 7.36
CA ASP A 409 -9.36 14.70 7.72
C ASP A 409 -8.78 13.35 7.23
N VAL A 410 -7.64 13.37 6.52
CA VAL A 410 -6.97 12.18 6.00
C VAL A 410 -5.96 11.62 7.01
N VAL A 411 -5.89 10.29 7.09
CA VAL A 411 -4.90 9.56 7.90
C VAL A 411 -4.01 8.68 7.02
N VAL A 412 -2.72 8.69 7.31
CA VAL A 412 -1.71 7.77 6.77
C VAL A 412 -1.34 6.77 7.86
N VAL A 413 -1.50 5.49 7.56
CA VAL A 413 -1.12 4.36 8.42
C VAL A 413 0.12 3.72 7.83
N ASN A 414 1.24 3.77 8.54
CA ASN A 414 2.55 3.34 8.06
C ASN A 414 3.13 2.21 8.91
N SER A 415 3.84 1.29 8.26
CA SER A 415 4.60 0.25 8.96
C SER A 415 5.83 0.84 9.66
N ALA A 416 6.09 0.42 10.91
CA ALA A 416 7.26 0.87 11.65
C ALA A 416 8.58 0.48 10.96
N GLY A 417 8.60 -0.68 10.30
CA GLY A 417 9.77 -1.28 9.65
C GLY A 417 10.21 -2.58 10.32
N ASN A 418 10.98 -3.39 9.60
CA ASN A 418 11.41 -4.73 10.00
C ASN A 418 12.92 -4.82 10.23
N GLY A 419 13.56 -3.72 10.64
CA GLY A 419 15.01 -3.61 10.80
C GLY A 419 15.51 -3.81 12.24
N ALA A 420 14.63 -4.22 13.17
CA ALA A 420 14.88 -4.26 14.61
C ALA A 420 15.52 -2.94 15.11
N SER A 421 15.03 -1.80 14.63
CA SER A 421 15.62 -0.47 14.87
C SER A 421 14.64 0.49 15.56
N PHE A 422 15.15 1.62 16.02
CA PHE A 422 14.34 2.69 16.61
C PHE A 422 13.62 3.49 15.51
N SER A 423 12.30 3.60 15.60
CA SER A 423 11.47 4.32 14.62
C SER A 423 11.65 5.84 14.67
N SER A 424 12.03 6.38 15.82
CA SER A 424 12.23 7.81 16.11
C SER A 424 13.53 8.41 15.59
N ARG A 425 14.46 7.61 15.05
CA ARG A 425 15.72 8.11 14.48
C ARG A 425 15.48 8.70 13.08
N ASP A 426 14.98 9.93 13.06
CA ASP A 426 14.74 10.78 11.88
C ASP A 426 15.91 10.74 10.88
N ASP A 427 17.14 10.92 11.36
CA ASP A 427 18.37 10.88 10.55
C ASP A 427 18.55 9.58 9.75
N TYR A 428 17.87 8.49 10.14
CA TYR A 428 18.12 7.14 9.64
C TYR A 428 16.88 6.38 9.16
N ARG A 429 15.65 6.89 9.36
CA ARG A 429 14.42 6.15 9.05
C ARG A 429 13.33 7.06 8.48
N LEU A 430 12.69 6.66 7.38
CA LEU A 430 11.54 7.34 6.79
C LEU A 430 10.49 6.36 6.25
N PRO A 431 9.17 6.68 6.28
CA PRO A 431 8.58 7.90 6.81
C PRO A 431 8.25 7.81 8.30
N SER A 432 8.43 6.64 8.93
CA SER A 432 7.92 6.37 10.28
C SER A 432 8.47 7.31 11.36
N SER A 433 9.59 8.00 11.16
CA SER A 433 10.14 8.97 12.11
C SER A 433 9.37 10.28 12.19
N PHE A 434 8.64 10.68 11.13
CA PHE A 434 7.93 11.97 11.06
C PHE A 434 6.90 12.12 12.18
N ILE A 435 6.90 13.27 12.87
CA ILE A 435 5.95 13.56 13.95
C ILE A 435 4.80 14.43 13.42
N THR A 436 3.64 13.82 13.23
CA THR A 436 2.42 14.52 12.77
C THR A 436 1.17 13.74 13.19
N ASP A 437 0.05 14.43 13.40
CA ASP A 437 -1.22 13.80 13.79
C ASP A 437 -1.84 12.93 12.69
N GLN A 438 -1.42 13.13 11.45
CA GLN A 438 -1.91 12.39 10.29
C GLN A 438 -1.09 11.13 9.98
N LEU A 439 -0.01 10.81 10.73
CA LEU A 439 0.81 9.62 10.52
C LEU A 439 0.76 8.68 11.73
N PHE A 440 0.23 7.48 11.51
CA PHE A 440 0.08 6.43 12.51
C PHE A 440 1.11 5.35 12.21
N VAL A 441 2.02 5.11 13.14
CA VAL A 441 3.11 4.13 12.97
C VAL A 441 2.76 2.85 13.68
N VAL A 442 2.75 1.76 12.92
CA VAL A 442 2.26 0.45 13.37
C VAL A 442 3.41 -0.53 13.54
N GLY A 443 3.62 -0.96 14.78
CA GLY A 443 4.55 -2.02 15.13
C GLY A 443 3.93 -3.41 14.97
N GLY A 444 4.79 -4.43 14.96
CA GLY A 444 4.41 -5.81 14.74
C GLY A 444 4.54 -6.66 16.00
N HIS A 445 3.47 -7.36 16.37
CA HIS A 445 3.51 -8.39 17.40
C HIS A 445 3.06 -9.74 16.84
N GLN A 446 3.26 -10.79 17.64
CA GLN A 446 2.71 -12.12 17.40
C GLN A 446 2.13 -12.72 18.70
N ARG A 447 1.32 -13.78 18.56
CA ARG A 447 0.83 -14.56 19.70
C ARG A 447 2.01 -15.17 20.46
N SER A 448 2.02 -15.01 21.78
CA SER A 448 3.01 -15.66 22.63
C SER A 448 2.67 -17.15 22.84
N SER A 449 3.65 -17.93 23.28
CA SER A 449 3.41 -19.33 23.69
C SER A 449 2.78 -19.47 25.09
N LYS A 450 2.45 -18.35 25.75
CA LYS A 450 1.90 -18.35 27.12
C LYS A 450 0.40 -18.62 27.08
N ASP A 451 -0.05 -19.53 27.94
CA ASP A 451 -1.46 -19.78 28.21
C ASP A 451 -1.93 -18.81 29.31
N VAL A 452 -2.39 -17.64 28.86
CA VAL A 452 -2.88 -16.54 29.69
C VAL A 452 -4.14 -15.96 29.06
N ASP A 453 -4.93 -15.23 29.84
CA ASP A 453 -6.12 -14.56 29.33
C ASP A 453 -5.76 -13.51 28.27
N LEU A 454 -6.71 -13.19 27.39
CA LEU A 454 -6.49 -12.28 26.28
C LEU A 454 -5.97 -10.90 26.73
N ASP A 455 -6.54 -10.35 27.80
CA ASP A 455 -6.19 -9.04 28.35
C ASP A 455 -4.83 -9.03 29.08
N ASP A 456 -4.23 -10.20 29.34
CA ASP A 456 -2.91 -10.27 29.97
C ASP A 456 -1.83 -9.72 29.02
N PRO A 457 -0.96 -8.79 29.48
CA PRO A 457 0.10 -8.21 28.65
C PRO A 457 1.04 -9.24 28.00
N ARG A 458 1.13 -10.45 28.56
CA ARG A 458 1.97 -11.55 28.06
C ARG A 458 1.29 -12.38 26.99
N TYR A 459 0.03 -12.10 26.63
CA TYR A 459 -0.69 -12.85 25.60
C TYR A 459 -0.04 -12.67 24.21
N ALA A 460 0.47 -11.48 23.93
CA ALA A 460 1.23 -11.18 22.71
C ALA A 460 2.67 -10.80 23.06
N THR A 461 3.58 -10.95 22.09
CA THR A 461 4.97 -10.51 22.19
C THR A 461 5.36 -9.76 20.92
N ARG A 462 6.20 -8.73 21.05
CA ARG A 462 6.76 -8.04 19.87
C ARG A 462 7.50 -9.02 18.97
N ARG A 463 7.39 -8.85 17.65
CA ARG A 463 8.26 -9.52 16.66
C ARG A 463 9.67 -8.99 16.79
N GLN A 464 10.68 -9.87 16.76
CA GLN A 464 12.07 -9.45 16.95
C GLN A 464 12.49 -8.38 15.94
N ALA A 465 12.11 -8.54 14.67
CA ALA A 465 12.47 -7.61 13.62
C ALA A 465 11.63 -6.31 13.63
N SER A 466 10.49 -6.25 14.32
CA SER A 466 9.67 -5.03 14.34
C SER A 466 10.45 -3.89 14.95
N ASN A 467 10.52 -2.76 14.26
CA ASN A 467 10.98 -1.53 14.88
C ASN A 467 10.12 -1.17 16.10
N SER A 468 10.69 -0.42 17.03
CA SER A 468 10.10 -0.07 18.33
C SER A 468 10.42 1.40 18.67
N ASP A 469 10.04 1.82 19.89
CA ASP A 469 10.09 3.15 20.53
C ASP A 469 8.78 3.96 20.55
N MET A 470 8.86 5.12 21.20
CA MET A 470 7.73 6.04 21.39
C MET A 470 7.14 6.60 20.11
N ARG A 471 7.80 6.44 18.95
CA ARG A 471 7.21 6.82 17.67
C ARG A 471 6.21 5.79 17.19
N VAL A 472 6.30 4.53 17.63
CA VAL A 472 5.28 3.52 17.33
C VAL A 472 4.02 3.81 18.14
N ASP A 473 2.91 4.12 17.46
CA ASP A 473 1.64 4.48 18.09
C ASP A 473 0.94 3.26 18.70
N ILE A 474 0.99 2.12 18.00
CA ILE A 474 0.29 0.89 18.40
C ILE A 474 0.91 -0.34 17.72
N THR A 475 0.83 -1.50 18.36
CA THR A 475 1.18 -2.78 17.71
C THR A 475 -0.06 -3.54 17.25
N ALA A 476 0.06 -4.25 16.12
CA ALA A 476 -0.94 -5.22 15.66
C ALA A 476 -0.27 -6.54 15.24
N ALA A 477 -1.08 -7.60 15.15
CA ALA A 477 -0.59 -8.90 14.72
C ALA A 477 0.04 -8.82 13.33
N ALA A 478 1.28 -9.28 13.21
CA ALA A 478 2.13 -9.04 12.06
C ALA A 478 2.29 -10.25 11.13
N CYS A 479 1.61 -11.36 11.41
CA CYS A 479 1.68 -12.58 10.61
C CYS A 479 0.32 -12.91 9.99
N THR A 480 0.32 -13.33 8.72
CA THR A 480 -0.88 -13.75 8.01
C THR A 480 -0.54 -14.86 7.00
N ALA A 481 -1.51 -15.68 6.65
CA ALA A 481 -1.37 -16.62 5.54
C ALA A 481 -1.50 -15.87 4.22
N GLY A 482 -0.54 -16.04 3.32
CA GLY A 482 -0.62 -15.57 1.94
C GLY A 482 -1.73 -16.29 1.18
N SER A 483 -2.19 -15.68 0.09
CA SER A 483 -3.18 -16.30 -0.80
C SER A 483 -2.58 -17.50 -1.53
N SER A 484 -3.45 -18.42 -1.94
CA SER A 484 -3.09 -19.63 -2.67
C SER A 484 -3.85 -19.66 -4.00
N PRO A 485 -3.28 -20.23 -5.08
CA PRO A 485 -4.04 -20.48 -6.30
C PRO A 485 -5.12 -21.58 -6.11
N LEU A 486 -5.07 -22.33 -5.01
CA LEU A 486 -5.98 -23.44 -4.71
C LEU A 486 -6.95 -23.07 -3.58
N ARG A 487 -8.23 -23.39 -3.79
CA ARG A 487 -9.30 -23.12 -2.84
C ARG A 487 -9.14 -23.97 -1.58
N GLU A 488 -9.46 -23.38 -0.43
CA GLU A 488 -9.38 -24.00 0.90
C GLU A 488 -7.95 -24.41 1.30
N GLN A 489 -6.93 -23.82 0.66
CA GLN A 489 -5.53 -24.03 0.98
C GLN A 489 -4.87 -22.71 1.37
N ASP A 490 -4.13 -22.72 2.46
CA ASP A 490 -3.33 -21.57 2.88
C ASP A 490 -2.04 -21.50 2.05
N GLY A 491 -1.68 -20.29 1.61
CA GLY A 491 -0.36 -19.99 1.05
C GLY A 491 0.70 -19.93 2.16
N PRO A 492 1.95 -19.59 1.80
CA PRO A 492 3.01 -19.39 2.77
C PRO A 492 2.63 -18.34 3.83
N VAL A 493 3.09 -18.55 5.07
CA VAL A 493 2.91 -17.53 6.12
C VAL A 493 3.92 -16.42 5.90
N HIS A 494 3.43 -15.18 5.87
CA HIS A 494 4.25 -13.99 5.81
C HIS A 494 4.15 -13.22 7.12
N CYS A 495 5.29 -12.71 7.58
CA CYS A 495 5.37 -11.92 8.80
C CYS A 495 6.17 -10.63 8.57
N GLY A 496 5.70 -9.55 9.18
CA GLY A 496 6.29 -8.22 9.11
C GLY A 496 5.28 -7.13 9.44
N THR A 497 5.77 -5.95 9.82
CA THR A 497 4.95 -4.77 10.14
C THR A 497 4.03 -4.35 8.98
N SER A 498 4.39 -4.69 7.74
CA SER A 498 3.56 -4.52 6.54
C SER A 498 2.20 -5.22 6.60
N TYR A 499 2.05 -6.30 7.38
CA TYR A 499 0.79 -7.04 7.55
C TYR A 499 0.02 -6.61 8.81
N ALA A 500 0.69 -5.96 9.77
CA ALA A 500 0.07 -5.31 10.92
C ALA A 500 -0.64 -3.99 10.52
N THR A 501 0.01 -3.24 9.62
CA THR A 501 -0.47 -1.94 9.09
C THR A 501 -1.91 -2.00 8.53
N PRO A 502 -2.26 -2.95 7.63
CA PRO A 502 -3.61 -3.04 7.09
C PRO A 502 -4.68 -3.40 8.13
N LEU A 503 -4.35 -4.07 9.26
CA LEU A 503 -5.31 -4.29 10.34
C LEU A 503 -5.71 -2.97 11.01
N VAL A 504 -4.75 -2.10 11.26
CA VAL A 504 -4.99 -0.76 11.82
C VAL A 504 -5.73 0.11 10.81
N ALA A 505 -5.31 0.12 9.54
CA ALA A 505 -6.00 0.86 8.47
C ALA A 505 -7.46 0.42 8.29
N GLY A 506 -7.71 -0.89 8.29
CA GLY A 506 -9.07 -1.45 8.24
C GLY A 506 -9.91 -1.08 9.46
N THR A 507 -9.32 -1.07 10.66
CA THR A 507 -9.99 -0.62 11.89
C THR A 507 -10.38 0.85 11.80
N ILE A 508 -9.47 1.72 11.37
CA ILE A 508 -9.73 3.16 11.18
C ILE A 508 -10.83 3.37 10.14
N ALA A 509 -10.79 2.65 9.01
CA ALA A 509 -11.84 2.75 8.00
C ALA A 509 -13.22 2.33 8.54
N ALA A 510 -13.29 1.29 9.36
CA ALA A 510 -14.53 0.87 10.02
C ALA A 510 -15.00 1.84 11.12
N MET A 511 -14.08 2.54 11.80
CA MET A 511 -14.44 3.64 12.71
C MET A 511 -15.00 4.84 11.93
N LEU A 512 -14.38 5.20 10.82
CA LEU A 512 -14.83 6.28 9.93
C LEU A 512 -16.16 5.96 9.23
N SER A 513 -16.43 4.69 8.93
CA SER A 513 -17.74 4.31 8.39
C SER A 513 -18.86 4.50 9.42
N ILE A 514 -18.55 4.42 10.73
CA ILE A 514 -19.48 4.68 11.83
C ILE A 514 -19.62 6.17 12.11
N ASN A 515 -18.50 6.90 12.17
CA ASN A 515 -18.47 8.34 12.39
C ASN A 515 -17.47 9.01 11.44
N PRO A 516 -17.94 9.58 10.31
CA PRO A 516 -17.08 10.17 9.29
C PRO A 516 -16.45 11.51 9.71
N GLU A 517 -16.95 12.12 10.79
CA GLU A 517 -16.48 13.40 11.33
C GLU A 517 -15.20 13.26 12.17
N LEU A 518 -14.82 12.03 12.54
CA LEU A 518 -13.61 11.77 13.31
C LEU A 518 -12.38 12.29 12.57
N GLN A 519 -11.62 13.15 13.25
CA GLN A 519 -10.36 13.71 12.78
C GLN A 519 -9.18 12.81 13.20
N PRO A 520 -8.00 12.94 12.56
CA PRO A 520 -6.81 12.12 12.85
C PRO A 520 -6.42 12.05 14.34
N ASP A 521 -6.39 13.18 15.04
CA ASP A 521 -6.08 13.23 16.48
C ASP A 521 -7.10 12.45 17.32
N GLN A 522 -8.39 12.56 16.98
CA GLN A 522 -9.47 11.83 17.62
C GLN A 522 -9.39 10.33 17.33
N LEU A 523 -9.08 9.94 16.09
CA LEU A 523 -8.87 8.54 15.72
C LEU A 523 -7.71 7.92 16.51
N ARG A 524 -6.58 8.64 16.61
CA ARG A 524 -5.44 8.21 17.43
C ARG A 524 -5.87 8.03 18.88
N MET A 525 -6.54 9.02 19.44
CA MET A 525 -7.00 8.98 20.83
C MET A 525 -7.96 7.83 21.12
N LEU A 526 -8.90 7.54 20.21
CA LEU A 526 -9.83 6.43 20.36
C LEU A 526 -9.12 5.07 20.24
N LEU A 527 -8.22 4.90 19.27
CA LEU A 527 -7.42 3.68 19.14
C LEU A 527 -6.58 3.43 20.40
N ARG A 528 -5.87 4.45 20.87
CA ARG A 528 -5.02 4.37 22.05
C ARG A 528 -5.81 4.14 23.34
N ARG A 529 -6.96 4.80 23.50
CA ARG A 529 -7.89 4.55 24.62
C ARG A 529 -8.48 3.15 24.59
N SER A 530 -8.65 2.57 23.41
CA SER A 530 -9.14 1.21 23.26
C SER A 530 -8.07 0.14 23.47
N ALA A 531 -6.78 0.49 23.35
CA ALA A 531 -5.71 -0.48 23.28
C ALA A 531 -5.62 -1.37 24.52
N MET A 532 -5.35 -2.65 24.30
CA MET A 532 -4.87 -3.56 25.34
C MET A 532 -3.38 -3.33 25.58
N THR A 533 -2.84 -3.86 26.68
CA THR A 533 -1.41 -3.79 27.00
C THR A 533 -0.61 -4.92 26.32
N ILE A 534 0.66 -4.67 26.04
CA ILE A 534 1.65 -5.68 25.61
C ILE A 534 2.98 -5.44 26.32
N GLY A 535 3.70 -6.52 26.67
CA GLY A 535 4.99 -6.42 27.34
C GLY A 535 4.90 -6.58 28.86
N GLY A 536 6.02 -6.91 29.51
CA GLY A 536 6.05 -7.30 30.93
C GLY A 536 6.42 -6.20 31.92
N GLU A 537 7.00 -5.08 31.46
CA GLU A 537 7.46 -3.97 32.28
C GLU A 537 6.74 -2.67 31.90
N SER A 538 6.83 -1.65 32.76
CA SER A 538 6.28 -0.32 32.47
C SER A 538 7.31 0.45 31.63
N ASP A 539 6.92 0.83 30.42
CA ASP A 539 7.67 1.49 29.35
C ASP A 539 7.78 3.03 29.59
N PHE A 540 8.20 3.43 30.79
CA PHE A 540 8.51 4.85 31.11
C PHE A 540 10.00 5.17 30.99
N GLU A 541 10.75 4.33 30.30
CA GLU A 541 12.19 4.50 30.16
C GLU A 541 12.51 5.68 29.20
N PRO A 542 13.76 6.19 29.18
CA PRO A 542 14.15 7.28 28.28
C PRO A 542 13.90 6.93 26.82
N MET A 543 13.82 7.93 25.94
CA MET A 543 13.57 7.82 24.49
C MET A 543 14.52 6.87 23.72
N GLU A 544 15.61 6.42 24.35
CA GLU A 544 16.59 5.44 23.83
C GLU A 544 16.36 3.99 24.35
N ALA A 545 15.29 3.76 25.11
CA ALA A 545 14.99 2.46 25.71
C ALA A 545 14.14 1.57 24.79
N ASP A 546 14.13 0.27 25.09
CA ASP A 546 13.45 -0.79 24.33
C ASP A 546 11.89 -0.75 24.46
N ASP A 547 11.30 0.44 24.64
CA ASP A 547 9.85 0.61 24.69
C ASP A 547 9.23 0.11 23.38
N LEU A 548 8.22 -0.74 23.44
CA LEU A 548 7.67 -1.35 22.22
C LEU A 548 6.84 -0.33 21.40
N THR A 549 6.22 0.63 22.09
CA THR A 549 5.38 1.71 21.57
C THR A 549 5.42 2.92 22.50
N ALA A 550 4.79 4.03 22.11
CA ALA A 550 4.44 5.09 23.05
C ALA A 550 3.65 4.52 24.25
N PRO A 551 4.06 4.81 25.50
CA PRO A 551 3.38 4.27 26.67
C PRO A 551 1.95 4.79 26.78
N ILE A 552 1.05 3.96 27.29
CA ILE A 552 -0.34 4.36 27.56
C ILE A 552 -0.37 5.49 28.58
N LEU A 553 -0.96 6.61 28.18
CA LEU A 553 -1.02 7.85 28.96
C LEU A 553 -2.29 7.90 29.83
N PRO A 554 -2.26 8.63 30.96
CA PRO A 554 -3.46 8.82 31.78
C PRO A 554 -4.66 9.40 31.01
N SER A 555 -4.43 10.29 30.04
CA SER A 555 -5.48 10.87 29.17
C SER A 555 -6.21 9.82 28.33
N GLU A 556 -5.53 8.70 28.03
CA GLU A 556 -6.05 7.54 27.30
C GLU A 556 -6.81 6.59 28.23
N ARG A 557 -6.82 6.83 29.54
CA ARG A 557 -7.56 6.11 30.59
C ARG A 557 -8.43 7.04 31.44
N GLY A 558 -9.05 8.03 30.82
CA GLY A 558 -9.99 8.94 31.49
C GLY A 558 -9.36 9.78 32.61
N ASN A 559 -8.05 10.03 32.54
CA ASN A 559 -7.22 10.68 33.56
C ASN A 559 -7.11 9.92 34.90
N ASN A 560 -7.39 8.61 34.91
CA ASN A 560 -7.20 7.76 36.08
C ASN A 560 -5.71 7.43 36.27
N LEU A 561 -4.97 8.21 37.06
CA LEU A 561 -3.52 8.01 37.30
C LEU A 561 -3.14 6.66 37.93
N GLN A 562 -4.11 5.88 38.42
CA GLN A 562 -3.90 4.56 39.05
C GLN A 562 -4.37 3.41 38.14
N ASP A 563 -4.66 3.70 36.87
CA ASP A 563 -5.01 2.67 35.90
C ASP A 563 -3.81 1.75 35.67
N PRO A 564 -3.98 0.42 35.78
CA PRO A 564 -2.87 -0.53 35.67
C PRO A 564 -2.23 -0.54 34.28
N ASP A 565 -2.90 -0.03 33.25
CA ASP A 565 -2.37 -0.01 31.89
C ASP A 565 -1.40 1.15 31.66
N ILE A 566 -1.43 2.17 32.52
CA ILE A 566 -0.59 3.37 32.35
C ILE A 566 0.89 3.00 32.37
N GLY A 567 1.61 3.48 31.37
CA GLY A 567 3.02 3.17 31.18
C GLY A 567 3.28 1.93 30.36
N HIS A 568 2.29 1.10 30.03
CA HIS A 568 2.52 -0.06 29.18
C HIS A 568 2.39 0.28 27.69
N SER A 569 3.04 -0.51 26.85
CA SER A 569 2.87 -0.44 25.41
C SER A 569 1.47 -0.85 24.95
N ALA A 570 1.03 -0.26 23.84
CA ALA A 570 -0.29 -0.47 23.27
C ALA A 570 -0.34 -1.58 22.23
N ARG A 571 -1.37 -2.41 22.37
CA ARG A 571 -1.79 -3.46 21.45
C ARG A 571 -3.19 -3.17 20.95
N LEU A 572 -3.40 -3.30 19.64
CA LEU A 572 -4.68 -3.06 18.98
C LEU A 572 -5.81 -3.86 19.64
N ASP A 573 -6.91 -3.19 20.01
CA ASP A 573 -8.20 -3.81 20.31
C ASP A 573 -9.23 -3.29 19.30
N MET A 574 -9.47 -4.07 18.26
CA MET A 574 -10.39 -3.69 17.19
C MET A 574 -11.83 -3.57 17.71
N TYR A 575 -12.23 -4.40 18.67
CA TYR A 575 -13.59 -4.38 19.21
C TYR A 575 -13.84 -3.08 19.99
N LYS A 576 -12.94 -2.77 20.91
CA LYS A 576 -13.10 -1.59 21.77
C LYS A 576 -12.96 -0.30 20.97
N ALA A 577 -12.13 -0.28 19.93
CA ALA A 577 -12.03 0.85 19.00
C ALA A 577 -13.38 1.16 18.31
N LEU A 578 -14.07 0.13 17.79
CA LEU A 578 -15.39 0.30 17.17
C LEU A 578 -16.47 0.69 18.19
N GLU A 579 -16.41 0.15 19.41
CA GLU A 579 -17.33 0.55 20.47
C GLU A 579 -17.18 2.04 20.80
N LEU A 580 -15.95 2.52 20.95
CA LEU A 580 -15.68 3.93 21.21
C LEU A 580 -16.05 4.84 20.02
N ALA A 581 -15.90 4.36 18.78
CA ALA A 581 -16.38 5.08 17.60
C ALA A 581 -17.90 5.27 17.65
N VAL A 582 -18.66 4.25 18.06
CA VAL A 582 -20.11 4.39 18.28
C VAL A 582 -20.44 5.36 19.42
N GLU A 583 -19.68 5.34 20.51
CA GLU A 583 -19.87 6.28 21.63
C GLU A 583 -19.56 7.73 21.24
N SER A 584 -18.63 7.94 20.31
CA SER A 584 -18.26 9.27 19.81
C SER A 584 -19.44 10.00 19.16
N LEU A 585 -20.38 9.26 18.55
CA LEU A 585 -21.61 9.83 17.95
C LEU A 585 -22.48 10.58 18.97
N LYS A 586 -22.37 10.27 20.26
CA LYS A 586 -23.13 10.96 21.33
C LYS A 586 -22.55 12.34 21.67
N HIS A 587 -21.27 12.56 21.34
CA HIS A 587 -20.57 13.82 21.65
C HIS A 587 -20.57 14.80 20.46
N ALA A 588 -20.93 14.32 19.26
CA ALA A 588 -21.13 15.13 18.06
C ALA A 588 -22.54 15.76 17.95
N ARG A 589 -23.47 15.38 18.85
CA ARG A 589 -24.88 15.85 18.84
C ARG A 589 -25.17 16.95 19.84
#